data_AF-A0A1F9NKB0-F1
#
_entry.id   AF-A0A1F9NKB0-F1
#
_cell.length_a   1.000
_cell.length_b   1.000
_cell.length_c   1.000
_cell.angle_alpha   90.00
_cell.angle_beta   90.00
_cell.angle_gamma   90.00
#
_symmetry.space_group_name_H-M   'P 1'
#
loop_
_entity.id
_entity.type
_entity.pdbx_description
1 polymer ?
#
loop_
_entity_poly.entity_id
_entity_poly.type
_entity_poly.pdbx_seq_one_letter_code
_entity_poly.pdbx_strand_id
1 'polypeptide(L)' 'MFAHPEWTSAFDSDPKLGAETRRKLLDRAAADGLRVLGYHLPFPGIGHVRTVKGGAFEWFPEPWGWTMA' A
#
# COMPACT_ATOMS: atom_id res chain seq x y z
N MET A 1 -6.32 1.44 6.35
CA MET A 1 -6.38 0.44 5.27
C MET A 1 -5.17 -0.49 5.25
N PHE A 2 -3.92 -0.02 5.33
CA PHE A 2 -2.75 -0.93 5.41
C PHE A 2 -2.78 -1.88 6.63
N ALA A 3 -3.16 -1.37 7.80
CA ALA A 3 -3.31 -2.21 9.00
C ALA A 3 -4.48 -3.21 8.90
N HIS A 4 -5.45 -2.95 8.01
CA HIS A 4 -6.70 -3.70 7.84
C HIS A 4 -7.02 -3.86 6.35
N PRO A 5 -6.24 -4.67 5.60
CA PRO A 5 -6.40 -4.85 4.16
C PRO A 5 -7.74 -5.49 3.77
N GLU A 6 -8.39 -6.18 4.71
CA GLU A 6 -9.72 -6.77 4.59
C GLU A 6 -10.85 -5.75 4.48
N TRP A 7 -10.64 -4.51 4.93
CA TRP A 7 -11.64 -3.46 4.78
C TRP A 7 -11.89 -3.16 3.32
N THR A 8 -13.15 -3.02 2.95
CA THR A 8 -13.59 -2.78 1.56
C THR A 8 -13.94 -1.32 1.35
N SER A 9 -13.81 -0.86 0.11
CA SER A 9 -14.27 0.46 -0.31
C SER A 9 -15.66 0.35 -0.94
N ALA A 10 -16.51 1.36 -0.74
CA ALA A 10 -17.78 1.47 -1.47
C ALA A 10 -17.57 1.62 -2.99
N PHE A 11 -16.35 1.96 -3.42
CA PHE A 11 -15.96 2.07 -4.82
C PHE A 11 -15.41 0.75 -5.40
N ASP A 12 -15.25 -0.31 -4.61
CA ASP A 12 -14.86 -1.62 -5.11
C ASP A 12 -16.05 -2.22 -5.90
N SER A 13 -15.87 -2.50 -7.20
CA SER A 13 -16.92 -3.15 -8.01
C SER A 13 -17.24 -4.57 -7.52
N ASP A 14 -16.23 -5.27 -6.99
CA ASP A 14 -16.37 -6.49 -6.20
C ASP A 14 -15.58 -6.31 -4.89
N PRO A 15 -16.26 -6.09 -3.75
CA PRO A 15 -15.60 -5.86 -2.46
C PRO A 15 -14.69 -7.00 -2.01
N LYS A 16 -15.09 -8.25 -2.25
CA LYS A 16 -14.33 -9.42 -1.80
C LYS A 16 -13.05 -9.57 -2.64
N LEU A 17 -13.19 -9.51 -3.97
CA LEU A 17 -12.04 -9.56 -4.87
C LEU A 17 -11.09 -8.38 -4.64
N GLY A 18 -11.62 -7.19 -4.33
CA GLY A 18 -10.83 -6.00 -3.98
C GLY A 18 -9.96 -6.21 -2.75
N ALA A 19 -10.53 -6.75 -1.67
CA ALA A 19 -9.80 -7.09 -0.45
C ALA A 19 -8.70 -8.15 -0.69
N GLU A 20 -9.04 -9.23 -1.39
CA GLU A 20 -8.07 -10.29 -1.73
C GLU A 20 -6.92 -9.77 -2.60
N THR A 21 -7.23 -8.96 -3.61
CA THR A 21 -6.24 -8.38 -4.52
C THR A 21 -5.30 -7.44 -3.78
N ARG A 22 -5.85 -6.53 -2.95
CA ARG A 22 -5.06 -5.62 -2.12
C ARG A 22 -4.13 -6.38 -1.18
N ARG A 23 -4.63 -7.42 -0.50
CA ARG A 23 -3.78 -8.25 0.36
C ARG A 23 -2.59 -8.84 -0.41
N LYS A 24 -2.84 -9.49 -1.56
CA LYS A 24 -1.80 -10.07 -2.42
C LYS A 24 -0.76 -9.04 -2.89
N LEU A 25 -1.21 -7.84 -3.27
CA LEU A 25 -0.32 -6.77 -3.70
C LEU A 25 0.55 -6.23 -2.56
N LEU A 26 -0.03 -6.06 -1.36
CA LEU A 26 0.71 -5.62 -0.18
C LEU A 26 1.72 -6.67 0.29
N ASP A 27 1.34 -7.95 0.28
CA ASP A 27 2.25 -9.07 0.58
C ASP A 27 3.46 -9.06 -0.37
N ARG A 28 3.22 -8.94 -1.68
CA ARG A 28 4.29 -8.86 -2.67
C ARG A 28 5.17 -7.63 -2.48
N ALA A 29 4.55 -6.45 -2.31
CA ALA A 29 5.29 -5.20 -2.15
C ALA A 29 6.20 -5.24 -0.92
N ALA A 30 5.74 -5.82 0.18
CA ALA A 30 6.52 -5.95 1.41
C ALA A 30 7.60 -7.03 1.32
N ALA A 31 7.30 -8.20 0.71
CA ALA A 31 8.24 -9.30 0.56
C ALA A 31 9.41 -8.95 -0.38
N ASP A 32 9.10 -8.31 -1.50
CA ASP A 32 10.09 -7.98 -2.54
C ASP A 32 10.73 -6.60 -2.33
N GLY A 33 10.26 -5.82 -1.34
CA GLY A 33 10.74 -4.46 -1.10
C GLY A 33 10.45 -3.50 -2.26
N LEU A 34 9.30 -3.64 -2.92
CA LEU A 34 8.97 -2.85 -4.10
C LEU A 34 8.75 -1.38 -3.76
N ARG A 35 9.25 -0.49 -4.63
CA ARG A 35 8.84 0.92 -4.67
C ARG A 35 7.45 1.02 -5.31
N VAL A 36 6.50 1.57 -4.56
CA VAL A 36 5.08 1.61 -4.94
C VAL A 36 4.64 3.05 -5.18
N LEU A 37 3.79 3.23 -6.20
CA LEU A 37 3.01 4.45 -6.42
C LEU A 37 1.54 4.17 -6.06
N GLY A 38 1.00 4.91 -5.10
CA GLY A 38 -0.41 4.85 -4.69
C GLY A 38 -1.13 6.18 -4.96
N TYR A 39 -2.11 6.15 -5.87
CA TYR A 39 -2.83 7.35 -6.32
C TYR A 39 -3.60 8.10 -5.23
N HIS A 40 -4.01 7.41 -4.16
CA HIS A 40 -4.80 7.99 -3.06
C HIS A 40 -4.02 8.06 -1.74
N LEU A 41 -2.68 8.00 -1.81
CA LEU A 41 -1.82 8.22 -0.66
C LEU A 41 -1.36 9.68 -0.59
N PRO A 42 -0.94 10.18 0.59
CA PRO A 42 -0.40 11.52 0.71
C PRO A 42 0.70 11.77 -0.31
N PHE A 43 0.66 12.93 -0.97
CA PHE A 43 1.65 13.35 -1.95
C PHE A 43 3.08 13.15 -1.40
N PRO A 44 4.01 12.54 -2.16
CA PRO A 44 3.97 12.25 -3.60
C PRO A 44 3.30 10.91 -3.98
N GLY A 45 2.72 10.21 -3.01
CA GLY A 45 2.12 8.89 -3.23
C GLY A 45 3.13 7.78 -3.49
N ILE A 46 4.44 8.07 -3.32
CA ILE A 46 5.54 7.12 -3.53
C ILE A 46 6.07 6.65 -2.18
N GLY A 47 6.40 5.37 -2.08
CA GLY A 47 6.93 4.78 -0.86
C GLY A 47 7.06 3.27 -0.95
N HIS A 48 7.15 2.63 0.21
CA HIS A 48 7.28 1.19 0.36
C HIS A 48 6.25 0.65 1.34
N VAL A 49 6.02 -0.66 1.31
CA VAL A 49 5.15 -1.37 2.25
C VAL A 49 6.03 -2.22 3.17
N ARG A 50 5.72 -2.25 4.47
CA ARG A 50 6.40 -3.10 5.44
C ARG A 50 5.40 -4.02 6.12
N THR A 51 5.80 -5.25 6.43
CA THR A 51 5.06 -6.11 7.34
C THR A 51 5.28 -5.66 8.78
N VAL A 52 4.23 -5.68 9.59
CA VAL A 52 4.28 -5.40 11.02
C VAL A 52 3.71 -6.59 11.81
N LYS A 53 3.80 -6.52 13.15
CA LYS A 53 3.30 -7.58 14.04
C LYS A 53 1.83 -7.92 13.73
N GLY A 54 1.50 -9.20 13.82
CA GLY A 54 0.14 -9.69 13.53
C GLY A 54 -0.18 -9.85 12.05
N GLY A 55 0.82 -9.74 11.15
CA GLY A 55 0.60 -9.96 9.72
C GLY A 55 -0.14 -8.81 9.02
N ALA A 56 -0.10 -7.62 9.63
CA ALA A 56 -0.61 -6.37 9.08
C ALA A 56 0.50 -5.62 8.31
N PHE A 57 0.13 -4.50 7.67
CA PHE A 57 1.07 -3.69 6.89
C PHE A 57 1.15 -2.25 7.40
N GLU A 58 2.27 -1.62 7.10
CA GLU A 58 2.52 -0.20 7.28
C GLU A 58 2.99 0.43 5.97
N TRP A 59 2.52 1.65 5.71
CA TRP A 59 3.02 2.48 4.61
C TRP A 59 4.22 3.28 5.06
N PHE A 60 5.32 3.17 4.33
CA PHE A 60 6.54 3.94 4.56
C PHE A 60 6.73 4.95 3.43
N PRO A 61 6.27 6.21 3.60
CA PRO A 61 6.32 7.21 2.54
C PRO A 61 7.76 7.59 2.20
N GLU A 62 8.04 7.75 0.91
CA GLU A 62 9.27 8.39 0.44
C GLU A 62 9.15 9.91 0.66
N PRO A 63 10.15 10.57 1.26
CA PRO A 63 10.12 12.01 1.41
C PRO A 63 10.12 12.68 0.03
N TRP A 64 9.25 13.67 -0.14
CA TRP A 64 9.33 14.54 -1.30
C TRP A 64 10.59 15.39 -1.23
N GLY A 65 11.35 15.43 -2.33
CA GLY A 65 12.53 16.28 -2.45
C GLY A 65 12.69 16.77 -3.88
N TRP A 66 12.77 18.09 -4.05
CA TRP A 66 13.29 18.67 -5.28
C TRP A 66 14.80 18.47 -5.29
N THR A 67 15.29 17.55 -6.12
CA THR A 67 16.71 17.50 -6.48
C THR A 67 16.84 17.93 -7.93
N MET A 68 17.54 19.05 -8.13
CA MET A 68 18.06 19.39 -9.45
C MET A 68 19.22 18.42 -9.70
N ALA A 69 19.02 17.48 -10.62
CA ALA A 69 20.14 16.71 -11.16
C ALA A 69 21.09 17.62 -11.95
#